data_AF-A0A227J0I3-F1
#
_entry.id   AF-A0A227J0I3-F1
#
_cell.length_a   1.000
_cell.length_b   1.000
_cell.length_c   1.000
_cell.angle_alpha   90.00
_cell.angle_beta   90.00
_cell.angle_gamma   90.00
#
_symmetry.space_group_name_H-M   'P 1'
#
loop_
_entity.id
_entity.type
_entity.pdbx_description
1 polymer ?
#
loop_
_entity_poly.entity_id
_entity_poly.type
_entity_poly.pdbx_seq_one_letter_code
_entity_poly.pdbx_strand_id
1 'polypeptide(L)' 'LAKVAISRKCEQLDLQLVSIAFGAHKLKTPDGVWRWHTVYQFEFSSLGDDCYQGQLTMIGFRPQSFHLPPHRL' A
#
# COMPACT_ATOMS: atom_id res chain seq x y z
N LEU A 1 12.21 3.86 1.20
CA LEU A 1 11.34 4.51 0.19
C LEU A 1 9.88 4.06 0.33
N ALA A 2 9.57 2.76 0.24
CA ALA A 2 8.20 2.25 0.41
C ALA A 2 7.57 2.65 1.76
N LYS A 3 8.28 2.42 2.87
CA LYS A 3 7.82 2.82 4.22
C LYS A 3 7.42 4.29 4.30
N VAL A 4 8.28 5.19 3.81
CA VAL A 4 8.01 6.64 3.81
C VAL A 4 6.78 6.98 2.96
N ALA A 5 6.63 6.35 1.80
CA ALA A 5 5.46 6.58 0.94
C ALA A 5 4.16 6.10 1.60
N ILE A 6 4.18 4.94 2.26
CA ILE A 6 3.03 4.38 2.99
C ILE A 6 2.70 5.25 4.19
N SER A 7 3.68 5.58 5.04
CA SER A 7 3.47 6.44 6.21
C SER A 7 2.85 7.78 5.82
N ARG A 8 3.40 8.47 4.80
CA ARG A 8 2.83 9.73 4.30
C ARG A 8 1.40 9.58 3.82
N LYS A 9 1.07 8.46 3.17
CA LYS A 9 -0.30 8.23 2.68
C LYS A 9 -1.28 7.97 3.81
N CYS A 10 -0.86 7.23 4.83
CA CYS A 10 -1.64 7.01 6.05
C CYS A 10 -1.86 8.33 6.81
N GLU A 11 -0.81 9.15 6.99
CA GLU A 11 -0.91 10.47 7.61
C GLU A 11 -1.89 11.39 6.87
N GLN A 12 -1.88 11.37 5.52
CA GLN A 12 -2.84 12.15 4.71
C GLN A 12 -4.29 11.73 4.86
N LEU A 13 -4.54 10.47 5.23
CA LEU A 13 -5.87 9.89 5.38
C LEU A 13 -6.31 9.81 6.85
N ASP A 14 -5.50 10.34 7.78
CA ASP A 14 -5.68 10.23 9.23
C ASP A 14 -5.77 8.78 9.72
N LEU A 15 -4.96 7.90 9.12
CA LEU A 15 -4.92 6.47 9.41
C LEU A 15 -3.71 6.11 10.27
N GLN A 16 -3.90 5.20 11.21
CA GLN A 16 -2.81 4.66 12.00
C GLN A 16 -2.14 3.50 11.26
N LEU A 17 -0.88 3.69 10.86
CA LEU A 17 -0.08 2.62 10.26
C LEU A 17 0.33 1.60 11.34
N VAL A 18 -0.01 0.33 11.14
CA VAL A 18 0.28 -0.77 12.07
C VAL A 18 1.54 -1.51 11.65
N SER A 19 1.58 -2.02 10.41
CA SER A 19 2.69 -2.84 9.93
C SER A 19 2.90 -2.67 8.43
N ILE A 20 4.11 -2.98 7.96
CA ILE A 20 4.45 -3.01 6.54
C ILE A 20 5.21 -4.30 6.26
N ALA A 21 4.69 -5.08 5.31
CA ALA A 21 5.31 -6.28 4.80
C ALA A 21 5.75 -6.09 3.35
N PHE A 22 6.90 -6.65 3.01
CA PHE A 22 7.28 -6.85 1.62
C PHE A 22 6.42 -8.00 1.05
N GLY A 23 5.67 -7.73 -0.01
CA GLY A 23 4.79 -8.73 -0.63
C GLY A 23 5.55 -9.56 -1.65
N ALA A 24 5.62 -9.08 -2.89
CA ALA A 24 6.27 -9.81 -3.98
C ALA A 24 6.67 -8.87 -5.12
N HIS A 25 7.65 -9.31 -5.92
CA HIS A 25 7.87 -8.76 -7.24
C HIS A 25 6.94 -9.46 -8.24
N LYS A 26 6.26 -8.68 -9.07
CA LYS A 26 5.36 -9.18 -10.10
C LYS A 26 5.75 -8.57 -11.45
N LEU A 27 5.57 -9.34 -12.52
CA LEU A 27 5.94 -8.94 -13.89
C LEU A 27 4.76 -8.39 -14.69
N LYS A 28 3.53 -8.60 -14.23
CA LYS A 28 2.30 -8.18 -14.93
C LYS A 28 1.47 -7.28 -14.02
N THR A 29 1.27 -6.03 -14.42
CA THR A 29 0.44 -5.09 -13.68
C THR A 29 -1.03 -5.51 -13.71
N PRO A 30 -1.87 -5.08 -12.75
CA PRO A 30 -3.32 -5.32 -12.82
C PRO A 30 -3.95 -4.81 -14.13
N ASP A 31 -3.40 -3.76 -14.73
CA ASP A 31 -3.80 -3.23 -16.06
C ASP A 31 -3.38 -4.12 -17.26
N GLY A 32 -2.69 -5.23 -17.04
CA GLY A 32 -2.30 -6.17 -18.10
C GLY A 32 -0.99 -5.86 -18.82
N VAL A 33 -0.27 -4.81 -18.44
CA VAL A 33 1.02 -4.44 -19.04
C VAL A 33 2.16 -5.21 -18.39
N TRP A 34 3.09 -5.71 -19.20
CA TRP A 34 4.33 -6.33 -18.72
C TRP A 34 5.30 -5.27 -18.22
N ARG A 35 5.36 -5.12 -16.90
CA ARG A 35 6.31 -4.26 -16.20
C ARG A 35 6.71 -4.90 -14.88
N TRP A 36 8.01 -4.90 -14.62
CA TRP A 36 8.52 -5.23 -13.29
C TRP A 36 7.99 -4.22 -12.28
N HIS A 37 7.27 -4.71 -11.29
CA HIS A 37 6.78 -3.91 -10.18
C HIS A 37 6.89 -4.69 -8.88
N THR A 38 6.93 -3.94 -7.79
CA THR A 38 7.01 -4.49 -6.44
C THR A 38 5.72 -4.15 -5.72
N VAL A 39 5.11 -5.16 -5.09
CA VAL A 39 3.92 -4.98 -4.28
C VAL A 39 4.32 -5.05 -2.81
N TYR A 40 4.03 -4.00 -2.06
CA TYR A 40 4.11 -3.94 -0.62
C TYR A 40 2.72 -4.11 -0.04
N GLN A 41 2.61 -4.89 1.03
CA GLN A 41 1.38 -4.99 1.82
C GLN A 41 1.58 -4.19 3.09
N PHE A 42 0.56 -3.47 3.53
CA PHE A 42 0.63 -2.75 4.78
C PHE A 42 -0.70 -2.85 5.51
N GLU A 43 -0.64 -2.82 6.82
CA GLU A 43 -1.80 -2.90 7.69
C GLU A 43 -1.98 -1.54 8.36
N PHE A 44 -3.23 -1.08 8.39
CA PHE A 44 -3.58 0.19 8.98
C PHE A 44 -4.90 0.07 9.74
N SER A 45 -5.09 0.97 10.71
CA SER A 45 -6.32 1.12 11.47
C SER A 45 -6.96 2.48 11.22
N SER A 46 -8.28 2.50 11.19
CA SER A 46 -9.10 3.72 11.04
C SER A 46 -9.56 4.24 12.42
N LEU A 47 -9.96 3.33 13.32
CA LEU A 47 -10.53 3.64 14.65
C LEU A 47 -9.70 3.08 15.82
N GLY A 48 -8.61 2.37 15.53
CA GLY A 48 -7.72 1.75 16.54
C GLY A 48 -8.07 0.29 16.86
N ASP A 49 -9.28 -0.18 16.56
CA ASP A 49 -9.71 -1.57 16.78
C ASP A 49 -9.74 -2.39 15.46
N ASP A 50 -9.90 -1.72 14.32
CA ASP A 50 -9.94 -2.38 13.01
C ASP A 50 -8.55 -2.58 12.41
N CYS A 51 -8.31 -3.75 11.81
CA CYS A 51 -7.14 -4.01 10.99
C CYS A 51 -7.53 -4.15 9.52
N TYR A 52 -7.21 -3.13 8.71
CA TYR A 52 -7.37 -3.15 7.27
C TYR A 52 -6.03 -3.40 6.57
N GLN A 53 -6.07 -4.18 5.51
CA GLN A 53 -4.90 -4.45 4.68
C GLN A 53 -4.93 -3.60 3.40
N GLY A 54 -3.95 -2.72 3.26
CA GLY A 54 -3.66 -1.97 2.05
C GLY A 54 -2.54 -2.58 1.22
N GLN A 55 -2.47 -2.19 -0.05
CA GLN A 55 -1.40 -2.57 -0.96
C GLN A 55 -0.81 -1.34 -1.64
N LEU A 56 0.52 -1.29 -1.72
CA LEU A 56 1.25 -0.28 -2.50
C LEU A 56 1.97 -0.98 -3.65
N THR A 57 1.67 -0.54 -4.87
CA THR A 57 2.43 -0.93 -6.06
C THR A 57 3.52 0.10 -6.35
N MET A 58 4.77 -0.36 -6.45
CA MET A 58 5.93 0.46 -6.82
C MET A 58 6.54 0.01 -8.14
N ILE A 59 6.90 0.98 -8.98
CA ILE A 59 7.64 0.75 -10.23
C ILE A 59 8.89 1.63 -10.21
N GLY A 60 10.08 1.03 -10.38
CA GLY A 60 11.34 1.79 -10.38
C GLY A 60 11.55 2.63 -9.11
N PHE A 61 11.22 2.10 -7.93
CA PHE A 61 11.27 2.79 -6.64
C PHE A 61 10.33 4.01 -6.48
N ARG A 62 9.37 4.19 -7.39
CA ARG A 62 8.32 5.22 -7.28
C ARG A 62 6.97 4.58 -6.94
N PRO A 63 6.19 5.13 -5.98
CA PRO A 63 4.84 4.67 -5.70
C PRO A 63 3.93 5.00 -6.89
N GLN A 64 3.26 3.98 -7.44
CA GLN A 64 2.38 4.12 -8.62
C GLN A 64 0.90 4.10 -8.24
N SER A 65 0.52 3.17 -7.37
CA SER A 65 -0.87 3.06 -6.93
C SER A 65 -0.94 2.56 -5.49
N PHE A 66 -1.88 3.13 -4.75
CA PHE A 66 -2.27 2.66 -3.43
C PHE A 66 -3.67 2.07 -3.55
N HIS A 67 -3.81 0.82 -3.15
CA HIS A 67 -5.09 0.16 -3.02
C HIS A 67 -5.41 0.09 -1.53
N LEU A 68 -6.36 0.91 -1.09
CA LEU A 68 -6.90 0.86 0.27
C LEU A 68 -8.37 0.42 0.18
N PRO A 69 -8.80 -0.57 0.97
CA PRO A 69 -10.22 -0.88 1.07
C PRO A 69 -10.98 0.33 1.64
N PRO A 70 -12.28 0.47 1.33
CA PRO A 70 -13.13 1.47 1.96
C PRO A 70 -13.18 1.19 3.47
N HIS A 71 -12.54 2.07 4.24
CA HIS A 71 -12.36 1.96 5.70
C HIS A 71 -13.18 3.03 6.46
N ARG A 72 -14.19 3.58 5.78
CA ARG A 72 -15.20 4.49 6.34
C ARG A 72 -16.55 4.13 5.72
N LEU A 73 -17.48 3.67 6.56
CA LEU A 73 -18.91 3.62 6.31
C LEU A 73 -19.58 4.52 7.35
#